data_AF-A0A949PHW6-F1
#
_entry.id   AF-A0A949PHW6-F1
#
_cell.length_a   1.000
_cell.length_b   1.000
_cell.length_c   1.000
_cell.angle_alpha   90.00
_cell.angle_beta   90.00
_cell.angle_gamma   90.00
#
_symmetry.space_group_name_H-M   'P 1'
#
loop_
_entity.id
_entity.type
_entity.pdbx_description
1 polymer ?
#
loop_
_entity_poly.entity_id
_entity_poly.type
_entity_poly.pdbx_seq_one_letter_code
_entity_poly.pdbx_strand_id
1 'polypeptide(L)'
;MFDPLFDHTPQMLVCLAAALCLMLFLWLISLRLKDVSFIDAFWAPCFAWITWIAYLVATPQTPRSFLILGLITLWAARLGGYLWRRWRLEGEEDRRYQAMRRKFPD
;
A
#
# COMPACT_ATOMS: atom_id res chain seq x y z
N MET A 1 -26.61 16.19 23.39
CA MET A 1 -25.29 16.69 22.96
C MET A 1 -24.73 15.62 22.06
N PHE A 2 -24.93 15.73 20.74
CA PHE A 2 -24.35 14.79 19.78
C PHE A 2 -22.87 15.15 19.65
N ASP A 3 -21.98 14.18 19.85
CA ASP A 3 -20.55 14.43 19.74
C ASP A 3 -20.18 14.68 18.27
N PRO A 4 -19.59 15.84 17.92
CA PRO A 4 -19.15 16.16 16.56
C PRO A 4 -18.06 15.21 16.01
N LEU A 5 -17.61 14.26 16.84
CA LEU A 5 -16.75 13.16 16.42
C LEU A 5 -17.46 12.21 15.45
N PHE A 6 -18.79 12.01 15.59
CA PHE A 6 -19.51 11.01 14.80
C PHE A 6 -20.01 11.51 13.44
N ASP A 7 -19.97 12.81 13.16
CA ASP A 7 -20.39 13.38 11.87
C ASP A 7 -19.50 12.90 10.69
N HIS A 8 -18.29 12.42 11.00
CA HIS A 8 -17.34 11.89 10.02
C HIS A 8 -17.28 10.35 9.97
N THR A 9 -18.13 9.67 10.76
CA THR A 9 -18.21 8.22 10.81
C THR A 9 -18.43 7.57 9.43
N PRO A 10 -19.32 8.06 8.54
CA PRO A 10 -19.53 7.40 7.26
C PRO A 10 -18.28 7.45 6.36
N GLN A 11 -17.54 8.58 6.37
CA GLN A 11 -16.28 8.71 5.62
C GLN A 11 -15.21 7.75 6.17
N MET A 12 -15.12 7.61 7.50
CA MET A 12 -14.19 6.67 8.14
C MET A 12 -14.51 5.22 7.76
N LEU A 13 -15.80 4.85 7.70
CA LEU A 13 -16.24 3.52 7.25
C LEU A 13 -15.90 3.26 5.78
N VAL A 14 -16.03 4.27 4.90
CA VAL A 14 -15.63 4.15 3.49
C VAL A 14 -14.13 3.93 3.37
N CYS A 15 -13.30 4.67 4.11
CA CYS A 15 -11.86 4.47 4.14
C CYS A 15 -11.48 3.08 4.67
N LEU A 16 -12.14 2.60 5.73
CA LEU A 16 -11.93 1.27 6.28
C LEU A 16 -12.29 0.18 5.26
N ALA A 17 -13.46 0.29 4.61
CA ALA A 17 -13.89 -0.64 3.58
C ALA A 17 -12.90 -0.66 2.40
N ALA A 18 -12.45 0.51 1.94
CA ALA A 18 -11.47 0.62 0.87
C ALA A 18 -10.12 -0.04 1.24
N ALA A 19 -9.66 0.11 2.49
CA ALA A 19 -8.44 -0.52 2.98
C ALA A 19 -8.58 -2.05 3.04
N LEU A 20 -9.70 -2.56 3.58
CA LEU A 20 -9.97 -4.00 3.67
C LEU A 20 -10.08 -4.63 2.28
N CYS A 21 -10.81 -4.01 1.35
CA CYS A 21 -10.92 -4.48 -0.03
C CYS A 21 -9.57 -4.54 -0.74
N LEU A 22 -8.74 -3.51 -0.57
CA LEU A 22 -7.40 -3.49 -1.16
C LEU A 22 -6.50 -4.59 -0.56
N MET A 23 -6.50 -4.74 0.77
CA MET A 23 -5.68 -5.75 1.44
C MET A 23 -6.13 -7.16 1.06
N LEU A 24 -7.43 -7.41 0.98
CA LEU A 24 -7.99 -8.68 0.52
C LEU A 24 -7.57 -8.98 -0.92
N PHE A 25 -7.62 -7.98 -1.81
CA PHE A 25 -7.18 -8.11 -3.19
C PHE A 25 -5.69 -8.43 -3.30
N LEU A 26 -4.84 -7.71 -2.56
CA LEU A 26 -3.39 -7.97 -2.51
C LEU A 26 -3.07 -9.35 -1.95
N TRP A 27 -3.83 -9.82 -0.95
CA TRP A 27 -3.71 -11.16 -0.41
C TRP A 27 -4.09 -12.24 -1.45
N LEU A 28 -5.18 -12.05 -2.20
CA LEU A 28 -5.53 -12.97 -3.29
C LEU A 28 -4.46 -13.01 -4.40
N ILE A 29 -3.80 -11.87 -4.66
CA ILE A 29 -2.66 -11.80 -5.59
C ILE A 29 -1.46 -12.56 -5.01
N SER A 30 -1.13 -12.39 -3.72
CA SER A 30 0.01 -13.07 -3.11
C SER A 30 -0.16 -14.59 -3.10
N LEU A 31 -1.39 -15.10 -2.94
CA LEU A 31 -1.70 -16.52 -3.10
C LEU A 31 -1.41 -17.04 -4.51
N ARG A 32 -1.70 -16.24 -5.54
CA ARG A 32 -1.38 -16.62 -6.95
C ARG A 32 0.12 -16.54 -7.25
N LEU A 33 0.80 -15.51 -6.72
CA LEU A 33 2.24 -15.33 -6.90
C LEU A 33 3.06 -16.30 -6.02
N LYS A 34 2.44 -16.93 -5.01
CA LYS A 34 3.10 -17.74 -3.97
C LYS A 34 4.25 -17.00 -3.27
N ASP A 35 4.19 -15.67 -3.27
CA ASP A 35 5.21 -14.80 -2.72
C ASP A 35 4.56 -13.69 -1.89
N VAL A 36 4.83 -13.71 -0.59
CA VAL A 36 4.31 -12.73 0.37
C VAL A 36 5.18 -11.47 0.40
N SER A 37 6.44 -11.55 -0.01
CA SER A 37 7.39 -10.43 0.01
C SER A 37 6.96 -9.27 -0.90
N PHE A 38 6.18 -9.58 -1.93
CA PHE A 38 5.53 -8.61 -2.80
C PHE A 38 4.67 -7.58 -2.05
N ILE A 39 3.96 -8.00 -0.99
CA ILE A 39 3.05 -7.12 -0.24
C ILE A 39 3.83 -5.96 0.39
N ASP A 40 5.09 -6.18 0.76
CA ASP A 40 5.95 -5.16 1.37
C ASP A 40 6.22 -4.00 0.39
N ALA A 41 6.31 -4.27 -0.91
CA ALA A 41 6.41 -3.24 -1.94
C ALA A 41 5.12 -2.43 -2.12
N PHE A 42 3.96 -3.01 -1.79
CA PHE A 42 2.65 -2.34 -1.87
C PHE A 42 2.28 -1.56 -0.62
N TRP A 43 3.09 -1.64 0.44
CA TRP A 43 2.79 -0.95 1.68
C TRP A 43 2.58 0.55 1.48
N ALA A 44 3.53 1.23 0.82
CA ALA A 44 3.41 2.66 0.56
C ALA A 44 2.28 3.02 -0.44
N PRO A 45 2.08 2.29 -1.56
CA PRO A 45 0.90 2.43 -2.41
C PRO A 45 -0.45 2.30 -1.68
N CYS A 46 -0.57 1.41 -0.68
CA CYS A 46 -1.80 1.28 0.11
C CYS A 46 -2.15 2.57 0.86
N PHE A 47 -1.17 3.29 1.41
CA PHE A 47 -1.41 4.59 2.06
C PHE A 47 -1.84 5.65 1.06
N ALA A 48 -1.25 5.67 -0.14
CA ALA A 48 -1.72 6.56 -1.19
C ALA A 48 -3.17 6.26 -1.55
N TRP A 49 -3.54 4.99 -1.75
CA TRP A 49 -4.92 4.58 -2.03
C TRP A 49 -5.91 5.10 -0.98
N ILE A 50 -5.64 4.86 0.30
CA ILE A 50 -6.52 5.32 1.39
C ILE A 50 -6.60 6.85 1.42
N THR A 51 -5.49 7.54 1.16
CA THR A 51 -5.45 9.02 1.10
C THR A 51 -6.29 9.56 -0.05
N TRP A 52 -6.26 8.92 -1.22
CA TRP A 52 -7.11 9.28 -2.36
C TRP A 52 -8.59 9.12 -2.02
N ILE A 53 -8.98 7.99 -1.42
CA ILE A 53 -10.37 7.77 -0.99
C ILE A 53 -10.78 8.83 0.05
N ALA A 54 -9.95 9.07 1.06
CA ALA A 54 -10.22 10.08 2.09
C ALA A 54 -10.39 11.48 1.49
N TYR A 55 -9.57 11.86 0.52
CA TYR A 55 -9.68 13.16 -0.17
C TYR A 55 -10.97 13.29 -0.99
N LEU A 56 -11.43 12.20 -1.62
CA LEU A 56 -12.65 12.20 -2.43
C LEU A 56 -13.92 12.27 -1.58
N VAL A 57 -13.92 11.65 -0.39
CA VAL A 57 -15.10 11.63 0.50
C VAL A 57 -15.12 12.78 1.52
N ALA A 58 -13.98 13.45 1.74
CA ALA A 58 -13.90 14.59 2.63
C ALA A 58 -14.32 15.88 1.91
N THR A 59 -15.34 16.53 2.45
CA THR A 59 -15.84 17.83 1.97
C THR A 59 -15.74 18.89 3.09
N PRO A 60 -15.29 20.12 2.81
CA PRO A 60 -14.79 20.61 1.52
C PRO A 60 -13.34 20.20 1.24
N GLN A 61 -13.00 20.06 -0.04
CA GLN A 61 -11.61 19.91 -0.47
C GLN A 61 -10.88 21.23 -0.34
N THR A 62 -9.81 21.25 0.46
CA THR A 62 -9.00 22.44 0.74
C THR A 62 -7.64 22.37 0.03
N PRO A 63 -6.98 23.51 -0.25
CA PRO A 63 -5.61 23.53 -0.78
C PRO A 63 -4.63 22.70 0.09
N ARG A 64 -4.82 22.72 1.42
CA ARG A 64 -4.05 21.91 2.35
C ARG A 64 -4.23 20.40 2.10
N SER A 65 -5.48 19.94 1.93
CA SER A 65 -5.75 18.53 1.66
C SER A 65 -5.17 18.07 0.31
N PHE A 66 -5.17 18.95 -0.70
CA PHE A 66 -4.53 18.68 -1.98
C PHE A 66 -3.00 18.57 -1.89
N LEU A 67 -2.36 19.45 -1.10
CA LEU A 67 -0.92 19.36 -0.83
C LEU A 67 -0.57 18.04 -0.13
N ILE A 68 -1.35 17.62 0.87
CA ILE A 68 -1.15 16.35 1.57
C ILE A 68 -1.29 15.17 0.59
N LEU A 69 -2.34 15.17 -0.24
CA LEU A 69 -2.56 14.15 -1.28
C LEU A 69 -1.34 14.04 -2.21
N GLY A 70 -0.84 15.18 -2.69
CA GLY A 70 0.33 15.24 -3.58
C GLY A 70 1.60 14.71 -2.93
N LEU A 71 1.88 15.13 -1.69
CA LEU A 71 3.06 14.68 -0.94
C LEU A 71 3.03 13.17 -0.66
N ILE A 72 1.89 12.64 -0.23
CA ILE A 72 1.73 11.20 0.03
C ILE A 72 1.86 10.41 -1.28
N THR A 73 1.26 10.89 -2.36
CA THR A 73 1.38 10.24 -3.68
C THR A 73 2.82 10.20 -4.16
N LEU A 74 3.56 11.31 -4.04
CA LEU A 74 4.97 11.38 -4.42
C LEU A 74 5.85 10.46 -3.56
N TRP A 75 5.62 10.46 -2.24
CA TRP A 75 6.32 9.58 -1.31
C TRP A 75 6.03 8.09 -1.62
N ALA A 76 4.77 7.74 -1.83
CA ALA A 76 4.36 6.38 -2.14
C ALA A 76 4.92 5.90 -3.48
N ALA A 77 4.94 6.76 -4.49
CA ALA A 77 5.55 6.46 -5.78
C ALA A 77 7.07 6.23 -5.66
N ARG A 78 7.77 7.07 -4.89
CA ARG A 78 9.21 6.92 -4.64
C ARG A 78 9.52 5.62 -3.91
N LEU A 79 8.84 5.36 -2.79
CA LEU A 79 9.12 4.21 -1.94
C LEU A 79 8.62 2.90 -2.57
N GLY A 80 7.37 2.88 -3.03
CA GLY A 80 6.78 1.72 -3.72
C GLY A 80 7.54 1.37 -4.99
N GLY A 81 7.93 2.37 -5.80
CA GLY A 81 8.76 2.15 -6.98
C GLY A 81 10.15 1.59 -6.65
N TYR A 82 10.78 2.07 -5.58
CA TYR A 82 12.07 1.54 -5.12
C TYR A 82 11.95 0.07 -4.67
N LEU A 83 10.96 -0.25 -3.83
CA LEU A 83 10.74 -1.61 -3.33
C LEU A 83 10.29 -2.57 -4.43
N TRP A 84 9.38 -2.13 -5.32
CA TRP A 84 8.96 -2.91 -6.48
C TRP A 84 10.13 -3.21 -7.41
N ARG A 85 10.95 -2.19 -7.71
CA ARG A 85 12.15 -2.37 -8.53
C ARG A 85 13.13 -3.34 -7.86
N ARG A 86 13.33 -3.22 -6.54
CA ARG A 86 14.15 -4.14 -5.78
C ARG A 86 13.62 -5.57 -5.87
N TRP A 87 12.34 -5.78 -5.60
CA TRP A 87 11.68 -7.09 -5.70
C TRP A 87 11.78 -7.69 -7.11
N ARG A 88 11.57 -6.88 -8.16
CA ARG A 88 11.73 -7.30 -9.56
C ARG A 88 13.17 -7.64 -9.96
N LEU A 89 14.16 -6.93 -9.42
CA LEU A 89 15.58 -7.15 -9.70
C LEU A 89 16.15 -8.32 -8.89
N GLU A 90 15.56 -8.65 -7.74
CA GLU A 90 15.89 -9.82 -6.91
C GLU A 90 15.26 -11.12 -7.48
N GLY A 91 14.87 -11.14 -8.76
CA GLY A 91 14.06 -12.15 -9.45
C GLY A 91 14.24 -13.63 -9.06
N GLU A 92 13.08 -14.30 -8.94
CA GLU A 92 12.73 -15.74 -8.82
C GLU A 92 13.49 -16.63 -7.82
N GLU A 93 14.79 -16.43 -7.62
CA GLU A 93 15.58 -17.24 -6.71
C GLU A 93 15.78 -16.46 -5.40
N ASP A 94 14.89 -16.77 -4.45
CA ASP A 94 14.91 -16.28 -3.07
C ASP A 94 16.37 -16.13 -2.60
N ARG A 95 16.75 -14.97 -2.07
CA ARG A 95 18.13 -14.65 -1.65
C ARG A 95 18.69 -15.72 -0.68
N ARG A 96 17.79 -16.44 0.00
CA ARG A 96 18.06 -17.64 0.80
C ARG A 96 18.53 -18.84 -0.04
N TYR A 97 17.89 -19.14 -1.17
CA TYR A 97 18.27 -20.23 -2.08
C TYR A 97 19.55 -19.90 -2.86
N GLN A 98 19.75 -18.65 -3.29
CA GLN A 98 21.05 -18.26 -3.85
C GLN A 98 22.19 -18.40 -2.84
N ALA A 99 21.98 -17.98 -1.58
CA ALA A 99 22.97 -18.17 -0.52
C ALA A 99 23.22 -19.65 -0.20
N MET A 100 22.19 -20.50 -0.31
CA MET A 100 22.31 -21.94 -0.10
C MET A 100 23.06 -22.62 -1.25
N ARG A 101 22.78 -22.30 -2.51
CA ARG A 101 23.56 -22.76 -3.69
C ARG A 101 25.01 -22.31 -3.66
N ARG A 102 25.28 -21.09 -3.19
CA ARG A 102 26.67 -20.62 -3.00
C ARG A 102 27.41 -21.35 -1.88
N LYS A 103 26.69 -21.84 -0.86
CA LYS A 103 27.28 -22.62 0.24
C LYS A 103 27.48 -24.10 -0.10
N PHE A 104 26.66 -24.65 -1.00
CA PHE A 104 26.75 -26.03 -1.48
C PHE A 104 26.70 -26.04 -3.01
N PRO A 105 27.82 -25.76 -3.69
CA PRO A 105 27.96 -26.08 -5.10
C PRO A 105 28.06 -27.60 -5.23
N ASP A 106 27.24 -28.19 -6.10
CA ASP A 106 27.34 -29.61 -6.47
C ASP A 106 28.69 -29.92 -7.15
#